data_AF-A0A662RSR3-F1
#
_entry.id   AF-A0A662RSR3-F1
#
_cell.length_a   1.000
_cell.length_b   1.000
_cell.length_c   1.000
_cell.angle_alpha   90.00
_cell.angle_beta   90.00
_cell.angle_gamma   90.00
#
_symmetry.space_group_name_H-M   'P 1'
#
loop_
_entity.id
_entity.type
_entity.pdbx_description
1 polymer ?
#
loop_
_entity_poly.entity_id
_entity_poly.type
_entity_poly.pdbx_seq_one_letter_code
_entity_poly.pdbx_strand_id
1 'polypeptide(L)' 'VKVRFRGACAGCLMSQITLTGFVEGVLKKKVPGIKEVTLV' A
#
# COMPACT_ATOMS: atom_id res chain seq x y z
N VAL A 1 -8.43 -3.68 -0.39
CA VAL A 1 -8.41 -2.51 -1.31
C VAL A 1 -7.27 -2.72 -2.30
N LYS A 2 -7.50 -2.45 -3.59
CA LYS A 2 -6.53 -2.67 -4.67
C LYS A 2 -5.84 -1.37 -5.02
N VAL A 3 -4.51 -1.30 -4.89
CA VAL A 3 -3.72 -0.09 -5.18
C VAL A 3 -2.60 -0.39 -6.17
N ARG A 4 -2.37 0.54 -7.09
CA ARG A 4 -1.29 0.48 -8.07
C ARG A 4 -0.26 1.55 -7.76
N PHE A 5 0.96 1.14 -7.43
CA PHE A 5 2.08 2.07 -7.36
C PHE A 5 2.48 2.49 -8.76
N ARG A 6 2.76 3.78 -8.95
CA ARG A 6 3.27 4.34 -10.22
C ARG A 6 4.70 4.84 -10.01
N GLY A 7 5.52 4.75 -11.05
CA GLY A 7 6.92 5.22 -11.03
C GLY A 7 7.92 4.16 -10.54
N ALA A 8 9.13 4.60 -10.16
CA ALA A 8 10.24 3.72 -9.75
C ALA A 8 9.87 2.75 -8.60
N CYS A 9 8.98 3.21 -7.72
CA CYS A 9 8.47 2.43 -6.60
C CYS A 9 7.63 1.21 -7.01
N ALA A 10 7.17 1.11 -8.26
CA ALA A 10 6.45 -0.05 -8.79
C ALA A 10 7.38 -1.22 -9.16
N GLY A 11 8.66 -0.95 -9.42
CA GLY A 11 9.65 -1.97 -9.83
C GLY A 11 10.57 -2.43 -8.70
N CYS A 12 10.66 -1.69 -7.60
CA CYS A 12 11.54 -2.01 -6.48
C CYS A 12 10.80 -2.85 -5.43
N LEU A 13 11.25 -4.08 -5.21
CA LEU A 13 10.64 -5.03 -4.27
C LEU A 13 10.60 -4.47 -2.83
N MET A 14 11.68 -3.82 -2.41
CA MET A 14 11.78 -3.19 -1.09
C MET A 14 10.82 -2.00 -0.93
N SER A 15 10.67 -1.19 -1.99
CA SER A 15 9.72 -0.07 -1.97
C SER A 15 8.27 -0.55 -1.94
N GLN A 16 7.94 -1.67 -2.58
CA GLN A 16 6.59 -2.23 -2.55
C GLN A 16 6.20 -2.68 -1.14
N ILE A 17 7.07 -3.41 -0.43
CA ILE A 17 6.80 -3.88 0.93
C ILE A 17 6.62 -2.69 1.88
N THR A 18 7.54 -1.72 1.83
CA THR A 18 7.50 -0.53 2.70
C THR A 18 6.31 0.37 2.42
N LEU A 19 5.99 0.64 1.15
CA LEU A 19 4.84 1.46 0.77
C LEU A 19 3.52 0.77 1.13
N THR A 20 3.41 -0.55 0.96
CA THR A 20 2.17 -1.27 1.30
C THR A 20 1.88 -1.15 2.79
N GLY A 21 2.88 -1.36 3.66
CA GLY A 21 2.71 -1.21 5.11
C GLY A 21 2.38 0.24 5.52
N PHE A 22 3.04 1.23 4.91
CA PHE A 22 2.74 2.64 5.17
C PHE A 22 1.31 3.01 4.75
N VAL A 23 0.91 2.61 3.54
CA VAL A 23 -0.42 2.84 2.98
C VAL A 23 -1.48 2.17 3.85
N GLU A 24 -1.29 0.91 4.26
CA GLU A 24 -2.19 0.24 5.19
C GLU A 24 -2.37 0.99 6.52
N GLY A 25 -1.27 1.44 7.13
CA GLY A 25 -1.32 2.18 8.39
C GLY A 25 -2.09 3.50 8.25
N VAL A 26 -1.84 4.25 7.18
CA VAL A 26 -2.54 5.52 6.90
C VAL A 26 -4.02 5.28 6.60
N LEU A 27 -4.35 4.24 5.83
CA LEU A 27 -5.72 3.89 5.49
C LEU A 27 -6.51 3.40 6.70
N LYS A 28 -5.91 2.57 7.57
CA LYS A 28 -6.55 2.15 8.84
C LYS A 28 -6.82 3.33 9.77
N LYS A 29 -5.94 4.34 9.79
CA LYS A 29 -6.13 5.58 10.56
C LYS A 29 -7.25 6.47 10.00
N LYS A 30 -7.35 6.60 8.68
CA LYS A 30 -8.37 7.44 8.03
C LYS A 30 -9.72 6.76 7.89
N VAL A 31 -9.72 5.44 7.71
CA VAL A 31 -10.93 4.63 7.49
C VAL A 31 -10.83 3.36 8.34
N PRO A 32 -11.41 3.37 9.56
CA PRO A 32 -11.44 2.21 10.44
C PRO A 32 -12.42 1.16 9.88
N GLY A 33 -11.92 0.28 9.03
CA GLY A 33 -12.71 -0.78 8.37
C GLY A 33 -11.97 -1.56 7.29
N ILE A 34 -10.73 -1.16 6.99
CA ILE A 34 -9.94 -1.76 5.91
C ILE A 34 -9.18 -2.96 6.45
N LYS A 35 -9.49 -4.14 5.87
CA LYS A 35 -8.90 -5.44 6.26
C LYS A 35 -7.51 -5.66 5.66
N GLU A 36 -7.33 -5.35 4.37
CA GLU A 36 -6.09 -5.66 3.65
C GLU A 36 -5.91 -4.75 2.42
N VAL A 37 -4.65 -4.44 2.09
CA VAL A 37 -4.27 -3.72 0.87
C VAL A 37 -3.47 -4.65 -0.05
N THR A 38 -3.93 -4.78 -1.29
CA THR A 38 -3.32 -5.66 -2.30
C THR A 38 -2.79 -4.82 -3.45
N LEU A 39 -1.59 -5.14 -3.93
CA LEU A 39 -1.01 -4.52 -5.12
C LEU A 39 -1.57 -5.16 -6.40
N VAL A 40 -1.77 -4.36 -7.45
CA VAL A 40 -2.30 -4.77 -8.77
C VAL A 40 -1.38 -4.37 -9.91
#